data_AF-A0AA40FG45-F1
#
_entry.id   AF-A0AA40FG45-F1
#
_cell.length_a   1.000
_cell.length_b   1.000
_cell.length_c   1.000
_cell.angle_alpha   90.00
_cell.angle_beta   90.00
_cell.angle_gamma   90.00
#
_symmetry.space_group_name_H-M   'P 1'
#
loop_
_entity.id
_entity.type
_entity.pdbx_description
1 polymer ?
#
loop_
_entity_poly.entity_id
_entity_poly.type
_entity_poly.pdbx_seq_one_letter_code
_entity_poly.pdbx_strand_id
1 'polypeptide(L)' 'MESGASYGTQQDLNARGSVYLGGVPDYAMTYGKYQEGFSGCIYTMEVQDSGAIDIGEKAIRGKNVSPCTR' A
#
# COMPACT_ATOMS: atom_id res chain seq x y z
N MET A 1 -3.73 -0.47 15.89
CA MET A 1 -2.78 -1.42 15.28
C MET A 1 -3.59 -2.65 14.90
N GLU A 2 -3.78 -2.93 13.62
CA GLU A 2 -4.38 -4.21 13.18
C GLU A 2 -3.26 -5.25 13.13
N SER A 3 -3.48 -6.43 13.72
CA SER A 3 -2.58 -7.57 13.60
C SER A 3 -3.29 -8.68 12.81
N GLY A 4 -2.59 -9.28 11.86
CA GLY A 4 -3.04 -10.45 11.12
C GLY A 4 -2.26 -11.68 11.57
N ALA A 5 -2.95 -12.81 11.73
CA ALA A 5 -2.32 -14.09 12.07
C ALA A 5 -2.79 -15.18 11.10
N SER A 6 -1.85 -16.01 10.67
CA SER A 6 -2.13 -17.28 9.98
C SER A 6 -1.87 -18.42 10.96
N TYR A 7 -2.88 -19.24 11.23
CA TYR A 7 -2.77 -20.37 12.16
C TYR A 7 -2.33 -21.68 11.48
N GLY A 8 -2.05 -21.65 10.17
CA GLY A 8 -1.57 -22.79 9.41
C GLY A 8 -0.06 -23.00 9.55
N THR A 9 0.46 -24.06 8.92
CA THR A 9 1.91 -24.35 8.89
C THR A 9 2.68 -23.42 7.96
N GLN A 10 2.02 -22.79 6.99
CA GLN A 10 2.64 -21.85 6.06
C GLN A 10 2.99 -20.53 6.78
N GLN A 11 4.28 -20.19 6.78
CA GLN A 11 4.81 -18.95 7.36
C GLN A 11 5.07 -17.87 6.30
N ASP A 12 4.87 -18.19 5.01
CA ASP A 12 5.13 -17.28 3.90
C ASP A 12 3.90 -16.44 3.54
N LEU A 13 4.15 -15.18 3.19
CA LEU A 13 3.14 -14.31 2.59
C LEU A 13 3.19 -14.42 1.06
N ASN A 14 2.13 -14.99 0.46
CA ASN A 14 2.00 -15.03 -1.00
C ASN A 14 1.31 -13.75 -1.53
N ALA A 15 2.10 -12.68 -1.66
CA ALA A 15 1.63 -11.37 -2.16
C ALA A 15 2.55 -10.82 -3.26
N ARG A 16 2.73 -11.59 -4.35
CA ARG A 16 3.64 -11.24 -5.47
C ARG A 16 3.15 -10.06 -6.34
N GLY A 17 2.02 -9.45 -6.03
CA GLY A 17 1.45 -8.33 -6.77
C GLY A 17 2.09 -6.99 -6.42
N SER A 18 1.64 -5.93 -7.09
CA SER A 18 2.06 -4.55 -6.79
C SER A 18 1.54 -4.08 -5.44
N VAL A 19 2.31 -3.20 -4.79
CA VAL A 19 1.85 -2.45 -3.61
C VAL A 19 1.05 -1.24 -4.05
N TYR A 20 -0.10 -1.02 -3.41
CA TYR A 20 -0.99 0.11 -3.68
C TYR A 20 -0.96 1.07 -2.49
N LEU A 21 -0.75 2.35 -2.77
CA LEU A 21 -0.77 3.42 -1.77
C LEU A 21 -1.93 4.36 -2.05
N GLY A 22 -2.60 4.79 -0.98
CA GLY A 22 -3.71 5.75 -1.06
C GLY A 22 -5.02 5.19 -1.62
N GLY A 23 -5.00 4.13 -2.42
CA GLY A 23 -6.21 3.49 -2.95
C GLY A 23 -5.87 2.39 -3.95
N VAL A 24 -6.90 1.73 -4.48
CA VAL A 24 -6.79 0.65 -5.47
C VAL A 24 -7.61 0.97 -6.73
N PRO A 25 -7.26 0.41 -7.90
CA PRO A 25 -8.02 0.63 -9.13
C PRO A 25 -9.41 -0.02 -9.12
N ASP A 26 -9.55 -1.14 -8.39
CA ASP A 26 -10.81 -1.83 -8.16
C ASP A 26 -10.87 -2.32 -6.71
N TYR A 27 -11.88 -1.88 -5.96
CA TYR A 27 -12.07 -2.24 -4.55
C TYR A 27 -12.47 -3.70 -4.34
N ALA A 28 -12.92 -4.41 -5.38
CA ALA A 28 -13.12 -5.85 -5.33
C ALA A 28 -11.83 -6.61 -4.97
N MET A 29 -10.64 -6.04 -5.29
CA MET A 29 -9.34 -6.58 -4.90
C MET A 29 -9.13 -6.65 -3.38
N THR A 30 -9.87 -5.82 -2.63
CA THR A 30 -9.81 -5.78 -1.16
C THR A 30 -10.85 -6.68 -0.51
N TYR A 31 -11.57 -7.50 -1.30
CA TYR A 31 -12.69 -8.31 -0.84
C TYR A 31 -13.77 -7.50 -0.11
N GLY A 32 -13.98 -6.25 -0.54
CA GLY A 32 -14.95 -5.34 0.07
C GLY A 32 -14.52 -4.75 1.41
N LYS A 33 -13.28 -4.98 1.87
CA LYS A 33 -12.75 -4.39 3.11
C LYS A 33 -12.74 -2.86 3.05
N TYR A 34 -12.45 -2.29 1.89
CA TYR A 34 -12.42 -0.85 1.65
C TYR A 34 -13.38 -0.48 0.52
N GLN A 35 -13.99 0.70 0.62
CA GLN A 35 -14.90 1.24 -0.40
C GLN A 35 -14.45 2.61 -0.92
N GLU A 36 -13.48 3.24 -0.26
CA GLU A 36 -12.95 4.55 -0.59
C GLU A 36 -11.44 4.61 -0.41
N GLY A 37 -10.83 5.64 -1.01
CA GLY A 37 -9.40 5.88 -0.97
C GLY A 37 -9.04 6.86 0.13
N PHE A 38 -7.78 6.86 0.50
CA PHE A 38 -7.19 7.86 1.36
C PHE A 38 -7.09 9.21 0.63
N SER A 39 -7.47 10.28 1.32
CA SER A 39 -7.29 11.66 0.88
C SER A 39 -6.37 12.37 1.88
N GLY A 40 -5.15 12.68 1.44
CA GLY A 40 -4.14 13.31 2.30
C GLY A 40 -2.72 13.12 1.76
N CYS A 41 -1.75 13.33 2.63
CA CYS A 41 -0.33 13.24 2.31
C CYS A 41 0.34 12.04 2.96
N ILE A 42 1.09 11.28 2.17
CA ILE A 42 1.97 10.19 2.63
C ILE A 42 3.40 10.66 2.38
N TYR A 43 4.14 10.94 3.47
CA TYR A 43 5.49 11.49 3.40
C TYR A 43 6.57 10.41 3.35
N THR A 44 6.44 9.39 4.19
CA THR A 44 7.46 8.35 4.36
C THR A 44 6.83 6.98 4.21
N MET A 45 7.43 6.16 3.35
CA MET A 45 7.14 4.73 3.23
C MET A 45 8.43 3.95 3.43
N GLU A 46 8.37 2.91 4.23
CA GLU A 46 9.47 1.99 4.48
C GLU A 46 8.91 0.57 4.54
N VAL A 47 9.67 -0.41 4.04
CA VAL A 47 9.30 -1.82 4.05
C VAL A 47 10.42 -2.58 4.74
N GLN A 48 10.14 -3.13 5.93
CA GLN A 48 11.15 -3.75 6.79
C GLN A 48 12.28 -2.75 7.06
N ASP A 49 13.54 -3.12 6.81
CA ASP A 49 14.72 -2.29 7.01
C ASP A 49 15.20 -1.64 5.70
N SER A 50 14.28 -1.35 4.77
CA SER A 50 14.62 -0.75 3.46
C SER A 50 15.14 0.68 3.57
N GLY A 51 14.90 1.35 4.72
CA GLY A 51 14.94 2.80 4.78
C GLY A 51 13.78 3.43 4.01
N ALA A 52 13.75 4.77 3.99
CA ALA A 52 12.72 5.52 3.30
C ALA A 52 12.80 5.29 1.77
N ILE A 53 11.67 4.86 1.21
CA ILE A 53 11.49 4.68 -0.22
C ILE A 53 11.06 6.02 -0.84
N ASP A 54 11.74 6.43 -1.91
CA ASP A 54 11.26 7.52 -2.76
C ASP A 54 10.05 7.02 -3.56
N ILE A 55 8.86 7.36 -3.05
CA ILE A 55 7.57 6.93 -3.64
C ILE A 55 7.42 7.47 -5.06
N GLY A 56 7.91 8.68 -5.33
CA GLY A 56 7.79 9.30 -6.65
C GLY A 56 8.65 8.60 -7.69
N GLU A 57 9.90 8.25 -7.33
CA GLU A 57 10.84 7.55 -8.20
C GLU A 57 10.44 6.08 -8.42
N LYS A 58 9.91 5.39 -7.39
CA LYS A 58 9.55 3.96 -7.46
C LYS A 58 8.13 3.67 -7.97
N ALA A 59 7.28 4.68 -8.13
CA ALA A 59 5.91 4.47 -8.59
C ALA A 59 5.84 3.91 -10.02
N ILE A 60 5.17 2.77 -10.19
CA ILE A 60 4.89 2.18 -11.51
C ILE A 60 3.76 2.94 -12.22
N ARG A 61 2.73 3.37 -11.47
CA ARG A 61 1.57 4.16 -11.95
C ARG A 61 0.99 5.01 -10.81
N GLY A 62 0.36 6.13 -11.16
CA GLY A 62 -0.40 6.98 -10.23
C GLY A 62 -1.65 7.58 -10.89
N LYS A 63 -2.69 7.82 -10.11
CA LYS A 63 -3.94 8.48 -10.55
C LYS A 63 -4.42 9.44 -9.46
N ASN A 64 -4.69 10.70 -9.81
CA ASN A 64 -5.07 11.76 -8.86
C ASN A 64 -4.07 11.93 -7.70
N VAL A 65 -2.78 11.79 -8.02
CA VAL A 65 -1.68 11.98 -7.06
C VAL A 65 -0.87 13.20 -7.48
N SER A 66 -0.43 13.98 -6.49
CA SER A 66 0.44 15.14 -6.68
C SER A 66 1.46 15.20 -5.53
N PRO A 67 2.65 15.77 -5.75
CA PRO A 67 3.58 16.05 -4.66
C PRO A 67 2.90 16.89 -3.57
N CYS A 68 3.17 16.56 -2.30
CA CYS A 68 2.62 17.28 -1.16
C CYS A 68 3.23 18.68 -1.05
N THR A 69 2.36 19.68 -0.86
CA THR A 69 2.75 21.10 -0.76
C THR A 69 2.73 21.57 0.69
N ARG A 70 3.63 21.01 1.52
CA ARG A 70 3.80 21.30 2.96
C ARG A 70 2.58 21.02 3.86
#